data_AF-A0A101GYL3-F1
#
_entry.id   AF-A0A101GYL3-F1
#
_cell.length_a   1.000
_cell.length_b   1.000
_cell.length_c   1.000
_cell.angle_alpha   90.00
_cell.angle_beta   90.00
_cell.angle_gamma   90.00
#
_symmetry.space_group_name_H-M   'P 1'
#
loop_
_entity.id
_entity.type
_entity.pdbx_description
1 polymer ?
#
loop_
_entity_poly.entity_id
_entity_poly.type
_entity_poly.pdbx_seq_one_letter_code
_entity_poly.pdbx_strand_id
1 'polypeptide(L)' 'MLNPVEVLKMQNDAKKLQKKLRERKIKGESKNGRVVIYMNGAQEFEDVHIDDEYLSPDMSEALKKGFKEAFKIS' A
#
# COMPACT_ATOMS: atom_id res chain seq x y z
N MET A 1 28.61 15.06 19.39
CA MET A 1 27.49 14.27 19.93
C MET A 1 26.20 15.02 19.61
N LEU A 2 25.16 14.33 19.13
CA LEU A 2 23.85 14.95 18.92
C LEU A 2 23.30 15.44 20.27
N ASN A 3 22.70 16.63 20.29
CA ASN A 3 22.11 17.19 21.50
C ASN A 3 20.93 16.30 21.95
N PRO A 4 20.88 15.81 23.20
CA PRO A 4 19.80 14.96 23.68
C PRO A 4 18.39 15.55 23.45
N VAL A 5 18.23 16.87 23.54
CA VAL A 5 16.96 17.56 23.30
C VAL A 5 16.55 17.46 21.82
N GLU A 6 17.50 17.61 20.90
CA GLU A 6 17.26 17.48 19.46
C GLU A 6 16.89 16.05 19.09
N VAL A 7 17.55 15.05 19.69
CA VAL A 7 17.24 13.63 19.48
C VAL A 7 15.81 13.31 19.93
N LEU A 8 15.40 13.78 21.10
CA LEU A 8 14.03 13.57 21.59
C LEU A 8 12.98 14.24 20.70
N LYS A 9 13.29 15.43 20.18
CA LYS A 9 12.42 16.13 19.21
C LYS A 9 12.28 15.33 17.92
N MET A 10 13.38 14.87 17.34
CA MET A 10 13.38 14.03 16.13
C MET A 10 12.58 12.74 16.31
N GLN A 11 12.71 12.07 17.47
CA GLN A 11 11.93 10.87 17.77
C GLN A 11 10.42 11.15 17.80
N ASN A 12 10.01 12.26 18.41
CA ASN A 12 8.61 12.65 18.48
C ASN A 12 8.05 13.00 17.10
N ASP A 13 8.82 13.72 16.28
CA ASP A 13 8.42 14.08 14.93
C ASP A 13 8.33 12.85 14.02
N ALA A 14 9.25 11.89 14.15
CA ALA A 14 9.19 10.60 13.45
C ALA A 14 7.93 9.82 13.82
N LYS A 15 7.57 9.73 15.11
CA LYS A 15 6.33 9.06 15.56
C LYS A 15 5.07 9.72 14.96
N LYS A 16 5.03 11.05 14.94
CA LYS A 16 3.91 11.80 14.33
C LYS A 16 3.82 11.54 12.82
N LEU A 17 4.96 11.51 12.13
CA LEU A 17 5.01 11.24 10.70
C LEU A 17 4.54 9.82 10.38
N GLN A 18 5.02 8.82 11.12
CA GLN A 18 4.58 7.42 10.98
C GLN A 18 3.07 7.28 11.15
N LYS A 19 2.49 7.94 12.16
CA LYS A 19 1.03 7.94 12.37
C LYS A 19 0.29 8.54 11.16
N LYS A 20 0.77 9.69 10.64
CA LYS A 20 0.16 10.33 9.46
C LYS A 20 0.26 9.48 8.20
N LEU A 21 1.33 8.70 8.03
CA LEU A 21 1.47 7.80 6.88
C LEU A 21 0.40 6.70 6.92
N ARG A 22 0.14 6.13 8.11
CA ARG A 22 -0.90 5.11 8.27
C ARG A 22 -2.33 5.60 8.06
N GLU A 23 -2.57 6.90 8.24
CA GLU A 23 -3.90 7.51 8.01
C GLU A 23 -4.16 7.82 6.53
N ARG A 24 -3.12 7.87 5.69
CA ARG A 24 -3.26 8.15 4.25
C ARG A 24 -3.54 6.88 3.48
N LYS A 25 -4.60 6.88 2.66
CA LYS A 25 -4.91 5.78 1.75
C LYS A 25 -4.24 5.95 0.40
N ILE A 26 -3.71 4.86 -0.13
CA ILE A 26 -3.08 4.70 -1.44
C ILE A 26 -3.86 3.63 -2.20
N LYS A 27 -4.09 3.88 -3.49
CA LYS A 27 -4.74 2.94 -4.41
C LYS A 27 -3.74 2.53 -5.49
N GLY A 28 -3.47 1.23 -5.57
CA GLY A 28 -2.76 0.60 -6.68
C GLY A 28 -3.76 -0.11 -7.59
N GLU A 29 -3.61 0.01 -8.91
CA GLU A 29 -4.56 -0.54 -9.88
C GLU A 29 -3.83 -1.25 -11.02
N SER A 30 -4.31 -2.44 -11.40
CA SER A 30 -3.81 -3.14 -12.59
C SER A 30 -4.08 -2.33 -13.86
N LYS A 31 -3.35 -2.59 -14.94
CA LYS A 31 -3.48 -1.76 -16.16
C LYS A 31 -4.88 -1.70 -16.75
N ASN A 32 -5.69 -2.73 -16.47
CA ASN A 32 -7.07 -2.86 -16.93
C ASN A 32 -8.12 -2.56 -15.85
N GLY A 33 -7.71 -2.14 -14.65
CA GLY A 33 -8.61 -1.77 -13.56
C GLY A 33 -9.32 -2.91 -12.83
N ARG A 34 -9.04 -4.17 -13.18
CA ARG A 34 -9.75 -5.34 -12.64
C ARG A 34 -9.21 -5.88 -11.33
N VAL A 35 -7.99 -5.48 -10.95
CA VAL A 35 -7.41 -5.75 -9.63
C VAL A 35 -7.00 -4.42 -9.03
N VAL A 36 -7.57 -4.11 -7.86
CA VAL A 36 -7.28 -2.89 -7.10
C VAL A 36 -6.81 -3.27 -5.72
N ILE A 37 -5.67 -2.74 -5.30
CA ILE A 37 -5.11 -2.91 -3.96
C ILE A 37 -5.21 -1.58 -3.23
N TYR A 38 -5.74 -1.61 -2.01
CA TYR A 38 -5.77 -0.49 -1.09
C TYR A 38 -4.72 -0.69 0.00
N MET A 39 -3.87 0.30 0.19
CA MET A 39 -2.82 0.32 1.20
C MET A 39 -2.80 1.66 1.91
N ASN A 40 -2.16 1.73 3.07
CA ASN A 40 -1.86 3.02 3.66
C ASN A 40 -0.51 3.59 3.17
N GLY A 41 -0.21 4.83 3.53
CA GLY A 41 1.05 5.50 3.21
C GLY A 41 2.30 4.91 3.88
N ALA A 42 2.13 3.95 4.79
CA ALA A 42 3.20 3.11 5.31
C ALA A 42 3.34 1.78 4.53
N GLN A 43 2.63 1.64 3.41
CA GLN A 43 2.57 0.44 2.56
C GLN A 43 2.01 -0.80 3.28
N GLU A 44 1.20 -0.62 4.32
CA GLU A 44 0.47 -1.72 4.96
C GLU A 44 -0.80 -2.01 4.14
N PHE A 45 -1.07 -3.28 3.85
CA PHE A 45 -2.27 -3.73 3.14
C PHE A 45 -3.55 -3.46 3.94
N GLU A 46 -4.54 -2.85 3.30
CA GLU A 46 -5.86 -2.59 3.88
C GLU A 46 -6.94 -3.47 3.25
N ASP A 47 -7.01 -3.52 1.92
CA ASP A 47 -8.08 -4.23 1.20
C ASP A 47 -7.71 -4.55 -0.26
N VAL A 48 -8.47 -5.43 -0.90
CA VAL A 48 -8.35 -5.77 -2.32
C VAL A 48 -9.72 -5.90 -2.96
N HIS A 49 -9.87 -5.32 -4.15
CA HIS A 49 -10.98 -5.60 -5.04
C HIS A 49 -10.48 -6.40 -6.25
N ILE A 50 -11.20 -7.49 -6.56
CA ILE A 50 -10.93 -8.38 -7.69
C ILE A 50 -12.23 -8.54 -8.46
N ASP A 51 -12.19 -8.30 -9.75
CA ASP A 51 -13.32 -8.56 -10.65
C ASP A 51 -13.64 -10.07 -10.69
N ASP A 52 -14.92 -10.44 -10.60
CA ASP A 52 -15.37 -11.83 -10.48
C ASP A 52 -14.89 -12.74 -11.62
N GLU A 53 -14.67 -12.19 -12.82
CA GLU A 53 -14.13 -12.94 -13.96
C GLU A 53 -12.77 -13.58 -13.62
N TYR A 54 -11.99 -12.95 -12.73
CA TYR A 54 -10.65 -13.40 -12.36
C TYR A 54 -10.65 -14.50 -11.28
N LEU A 55 -11.81 -14.82 -10.69
CA LEU A 55 -11.95 -15.87 -9.68
C LEU A 55 -12.14 -17.26 -10.30
N SER A 56 -12.26 -17.33 -11.63
CA SER A 56 -12.29 -18.59 -12.36
C SER A 56 -10.93 -19.33 -12.29
N PRO A 57 -10.90 -20.68 -12.19
CA PRO A 57 -9.65 -21.44 -12.05
C PRO A 57 -8.63 -21.23 -13.18
N ASP A 58 -9.09 -20.96 -14.40
CA ASP A 58 -8.27 -20.68 -15.58
C ASP A 58 -7.65 -19.27 -15.57
N MET A 59 -8.12 -18.38 -14.69
CA MET A 59 -7.68 -16.99 -14.62
C MET A 59 -6.54 -16.75 -13.62
N SER A 60 -5.99 -17.81 -13.01
CA SER A 60 -4.92 -17.73 -12.00
C SER A 60 -3.70 -16.90 -12.45
N GLU A 61 -3.23 -17.10 -13.68
CA GLU A 61 -2.08 -16.35 -14.21
C GLU A 61 -2.41 -14.88 -14.48
N ALA A 62 -3.62 -14.60 -14.98
CA ALA A 62 -4.10 -13.24 -15.18
C ALA A 62 -4.24 -12.50 -13.86
N LEU A 63 -4.76 -13.16 -12.82
CA LEU A 63 -4.88 -12.62 -11.47
C LEU A 63 -3.51 -12.28 -10.87
N LYS A 64 -2.53 -13.21 -10.92
CA LYS A 64 -1.16 -12.95 -10.47
C LYS A 64 -0.53 -11.75 -11.18
N LYS A 65 -0.77 -11.61 -12.48
CA LYS A 65 -0.30 -10.45 -13.25
C LYS A 65 -0.97 -9.16 -12.78
N GLY A 66 -2.29 -9.17 -12.57
CA GLY A 66 -3.05 -8.03 -12.06
C GLY A 66 -2.51 -7.52 -10.72
N PHE A 67 -2.25 -8.42 -9.78
CA PHE A 67 -1.62 -8.07 -8.49
C PHE A 67 -0.23 -7.43 -8.67
N LYS A 68 0.62 -7.99 -9.54
CA LYS A 68 1.96 -7.42 -9.81
C LYS A 68 1.87 -6.02 -10.42
N GLU A 69 0.86 -5.74 -11.23
CA GLU A 69 0.65 -4.42 -11.82
C GLU A 69 0.12 -3.43 -10.78
N ALA A 70 -0.90 -3.82 -10.02
CA ALA A 70 -1.49 -2.97 -8.97
C ALA A 70 -0.46 -2.59 -7.89
N PHE A 71 0.42 -3.52 -7.51
CA PHE A 71 1.46 -3.26 -6.50
C PHE A 71 2.63 -2.39 -6.99
N LYS A 72 2.86 -2.27 -8.31
CA LYS A 72 3.99 -1.47 -8.83
C LYS A 72 3.73 0.04 -8.81
N ILE A 73 2.48 0.46 -8.65
CA ILE A 73 2.06 1.87 -8.72
C ILE A 73 1.90 2.49 -7.32
N SER A 74 1.92 1.69 -6.26
CA SER A 74 1.85 2.14 -4.86
C SER A 74 3.17 2.63 -4.26
#